data_AF-A0A2I0SYI4-F1
#
_entry.id   AF-A0A2I0SYI4-F1
#
_cell.length_a   1.000
_cell.length_b   1.000
_cell.length_c   1.000
_cell.angle_alpha   90.00
_cell.angle_beta   90.00
_cell.angle_gamma   90.00
#
_symmetry.space_group_name_H-M   'P 1'
#
loop_
_entity.id
_entity.type
_entity.pdbx_description
1 polymer ?
#
loop_
_entity_poly.entity_id
_entity_poly.type
_entity_poly.pdbx_seq_one_letter_code
_entity_poly.pdbx_strand_id
1 'polypeptide(L)'
;MILVMSVQNSDKALSRKQRLQEKQRRQLAVVDTVDKAENKVRKAEVELAMAVAEAVQVFGGLQAASEGLDMPAQTVQRFLGMAQDEAAATVATADAVEPVDRASAE
;
A
#
# COMPACT_ATOMS: atom_id res chain seq x y z
N MET A 1 14.98 -36.61 -25.01
CA MET A 1 13.57 -36.61 -24.54
C MET A 1 13.57 -36.74 -23.03
N ILE A 2 13.30 -35.65 -22.31
CA ILE A 2 13.09 -35.70 -20.86
C ILE A 2 11.59 -35.82 -20.65
N LEU A 3 11.14 -37.03 -20.27
CA LEU A 3 9.75 -37.32 -19.98
C LEU A 3 9.40 -36.67 -18.63
N VAL A 4 8.83 -35.47 -18.68
CA VAL A 4 8.23 -34.82 -17.51
C VAL A 4 6.99 -35.63 -17.13
N MET A 5 7.15 -36.62 -16.26
CA MET A 5 6.03 -37.31 -15.63
C MET A 5 5.32 -36.29 -14.72
N SER A 6 4.33 -35.59 -15.27
CA SER A 6 3.30 -34.94 -14.48
C SER A 6 2.55 -36.03 -13.71
N VAL A 7 3.01 -36.32 -12.50
CA VAL A 7 2.35 -37.24 -11.59
C VAL A 7 1.05 -36.57 -11.15
N GLN A 8 0.01 -36.78 -11.95
CA GLN A 8 -1.39 -36.67 -11.58
C GLN A 8 -1.69 -37.75 -10.53
N ASN A 9 -1.26 -37.54 -9.28
CA ASN A 9 -1.75 -38.31 -8.15
C ASN A 9 -2.98 -37.59 -7.58
N SER A 10 -4.13 -37.75 -8.23
CA SER A 10 -5.41 -37.20 -7.75
C SER A 10 -6.03 -38.03 -6.60
N ASP A 11 -5.47 -39.19 -6.25
CA ASP A 11 -6.10 -40.17 -5.34
C ASP A 11 -5.20 -40.67 -4.19
N LYS A 12 -4.12 -39.96 -3.86
CA LYS A 12 -3.28 -40.29 -2.69
C LYS A 12 -3.37 -39.19 -1.66
N ALA A 13 -3.87 -39.54 -0.47
CA ALA A 13 -3.78 -38.71 0.71
C ALA A 13 -2.41 -38.03 0.78
N LEU A 14 -2.38 -36.69 0.66
CA LEU A 14 -1.15 -35.88 0.58
C LEU A 14 -0.11 -36.38 1.58
N SER A 15 1.12 -36.58 1.11
CA SER A 15 2.24 -37.03 1.94
C SER A 15 2.43 -36.09 3.14
N ARG A 16 2.95 -36.59 4.29
CA ARG A 16 3.15 -35.76 5.51
C ARG A 16 3.91 -34.47 5.20
N LYS A 17 4.90 -34.51 4.31
CA LYS A 17 5.66 -33.32 3.85
C LYS A 17 4.80 -32.34 3.04
N GLN A 18 3.95 -32.85 2.14
CA GLN A 18 3.04 -32.03 1.34
C GLN A 18 1.97 -31.37 2.24
N ARG A 19 1.43 -32.09 3.23
CA ARG A 19 0.50 -31.53 4.22
C ARG A 19 1.15 -30.43 5.07
N LEU A 20 2.43 -30.59 5.43
CA LEU A 20 3.18 -29.58 6.17
C LEU A 20 3.45 -28.34 5.32
N GLN A 21 3.89 -28.52 4.06
CA GLN A 21 4.10 -27.41 3.12
C GLN A 21 2.80 -26.67 2.81
N GLU A 22 1.70 -27.40 2.60
CA GLU A 22 0.37 -26.82 2.38
C GLU A 22 -0.07 -25.99 3.60
N LYS A 23 0.16 -26.49 4.83
CA LYS A 23 -0.10 -25.72 6.07
C LYS A 23 0.74 -24.45 6.14
N GLN A 24 2.05 -24.53 5.86
CA GLN A 24 2.95 -23.37 5.86
C GLN A 24 2.54 -22.35 4.78
N ARG A 25 2.22 -22.81 3.56
CA ARG A 25 1.74 -21.94 2.47
C ARG A 25 0.46 -21.22 2.84
N ARG A 26 -0.50 -21.91 3.48
CA ARG A 26 -1.76 -21.29 3.93
C ARG A 26 -1.53 -20.26 5.03
N GLN A 27 -0.60 -20.52 5.97
CA GLN A 27 -0.25 -19.55 7.00
C GLN A 27 0.40 -18.30 6.41
N LEU A 28 1.36 -18.46 5.50
CA LEU A 28 2.00 -17.34 4.81
C LEU A 28 1.01 -16.54 3.95
N ALA A 29 0.11 -17.22 3.24
CA ALA A 29 -0.89 -16.56 2.41
C ALA A 29 -1.83 -15.64 3.21
N VAL A 30 -2.19 -16.01 4.44
CA VAL A 30 -3.04 -15.15 5.29
C VAL A 30 -2.28 -13.88 5.67
N VAL A 31 -1.03 -14.00 6.10
CA VAL A 31 -0.18 -12.84 6.45
C VAL A 31 -0.02 -11.92 5.23
N ASP A 32 0.34 -12.49 4.07
CA ASP A 32 0.49 -11.72 2.83
C ASP A 32 -0.80 -10.98 2.44
N THR A 33 -1.98 -11.58 2.68
CA THR A 33 -3.26 -10.92 2.38
C THR A 33 -3.55 -9.77 3.33
N VAL A 34 -3.21 -9.90 4.61
CA VAL A 34 -3.37 -8.84 5.61
C VAL A 34 -2.42 -7.69 5.28
N ASP A 35 -1.14 -7.98 5.05
CA ASP A 35 -0.14 -6.96 4.70
C ASP A 35 -0.54 -6.18 3.43
N LYS A 36 -1.06 -6.88 2.41
CA LYS A 36 -1.58 -6.24 1.20
C LYS A 36 -2.81 -5.38 1.48
N ALA A 37 -3.69 -5.80 2.37
CA ALA A 37 -4.86 -5.01 2.74
C ALA A 37 -4.44 -3.76 3.52
N GLU A 38 -3.54 -3.89 4.49
CA GLU A 38 -3.00 -2.76 5.26
C GLU A 38 -2.31 -1.74 4.36
N ASN A 39 -1.50 -2.19 3.40
CA ASN A 39 -0.86 -1.29 2.44
C ASN A 39 -1.88 -0.53 1.58
N LYS A 40 -2.98 -1.18 1.19
CA LYS A 40 -4.07 -0.52 0.45
C LYS A 40 -4.80 0.50 1.32
N VAL A 41 -5.06 0.18 2.59
CA VAL A 41 -5.71 1.09 3.53
C VAL A 41 -4.82 2.32 3.73
N ARG A 42 -3.53 2.14 4.00
CA ARG A 42 -2.59 3.25 4.16
C ARG A 42 -2.56 4.16 2.92
N LYS A 43 -2.54 3.57 1.72
CA LYS A 43 -2.60 4.34 0.48
C LYS A 43 -3.91 5.12 0.31
N ALA A 44 -5.04 4.47 0.59
CA ALA A 44 -6.35 5.12 0.53
C ALA A 44 -6.50 6.24 1.57
N GLU A 45 -5.92 6.06 2.77
CA GLU A 45 -5.87 7.11 3.81
C GLU A 45 -5.07 8.33 3.36
N VAL A 46 -3.93 8.12 2.70
CA VAL A 46 -3.13 9.22 2.13
C VAL A 46 -3.88 9.93 0.99
N GLU A 47 -4.49 9.18 0.08
CA GLU A 47 -5.31 9.76 -1.00
C GLU A 47 -6.49 10.56 -0.44
N LEU A 48 -7.15 10.05 0.60
CA LEU A 48 -8.20 10.77 1.31
C LEU A 48 -7.66 12.05 1.97
N ALA A 49 -6.51 11.97 2.63
CA ALA A 49 -5.87 13.13 3.26
C ALA A 49 -5.60 14.25 2.24
N MET A 50 -5.10 13.89 1.06
CA MET A 50 -4.86 14.83 -0.05
C MET A 50 -6.16 15.42 -0.58
N ALA A 51 -7.20 14.60 -0.78
CA ALA A 51 -8.51 15.08 -1.22
C ALA A 51 -9.16 16.03 -0.20
N VAL A 52 -8.99 15.76 1.10
CA VAL A 52 -9.45 16.65 2.18
C VAL A 52 -8.66 17.97 2.16
N ALA A 53 -7.35 17.93 1.93
CA ALA A 53 -6.54 19.13 1.80
C ALA A 53 -6.97 20.00 0.61
N GLU A 54 -7.28 19.38 -0.52
CA GLU A 54 -7.85 20.06 -1.69
C GLU A 54 -9.23 20.65 -1.37
N ALA A 55 -10.11 19.89 -0.71
CA ALA A 55 -11.42 20.38 -0.29
C ALA A 55 -11.30 21.62 0.62
N VAL A 56 -10.34 21.64 1.55
CA VAL A 56 -10.08 22.82 2.40
C VAL A 56 -9.71 24.05 1.58
N GLN A 57 -8.93 23.88 0.51
CA GLN A 57 -8.60 24.98 -0.41
C GLN A 57 -9.83 25.42 -1.22
N VAL A 58 -10.62 24.48 -1.72
CA VAL A 58 -11.82 24.75 -2.54
C VAL A 58 -12.94 25.42 -1.72
N PHE A 59 -13.18 24.96 -0.50
CA PHE A 59 -14.17 25.54 0.42
C PHE A 59 -13.66 26.82 1.11
N GLY A 60 -12.37 27.15 0.98
CA GLY A 60 -11.79 28.40 1.50
C GLY A 60 -11.51 28.40 3.00
N GLY A 61 -11.41 27.23 3.63
CA GLY A 61 -11.04 27.12 5.03
C GLY A 61 -11.50 25.86 5.73
N LEU A 62 -10.94 25.62 6.91
CA LEU A 62 -11.17 24.40 7.70
C LEU A 62 -12.63 24.24 8.16
N GLN A 63 -13.28 25.32 8.61
CA GLN A 63 -14.67 25.28 9.07
C GLN A 63 -15.64 25.04 7.92
N ALA A 64 -15.44 25.74 6.79
CA ALA A 64 -16.26 25.55 5.59
C ALA A 64 -16.12 24.14 5.01
N ALA A 65 -14.90 23.57 5.02
CA ALA A 65 -14.68 22.19 4.61
C ALA A 65 -15.26 21.17 5.60
N SER A 66 -15.21 21.45 6.90
CA SER A 66 -15.85 20.61 7.93
C SER A 66 -17.35 20.48 7.68
N GLU A 67 -18.02 21.59 7.36
CA GLU A 67 -19.45 21.61 7.01
C GLU A 67 -19.70 20.97 5.63
N GLY A 68 -18.88 21.29 4.63
CA GLY A 68 -19.04 20.79 3.26
C GLY A 68 -18.77 19.29 3.11
N LEU A 69 -17.90 18.71 3.95
CA LEU A 69 -17.59 17.28 3.97
C LEU A 69 -18.43 16.50 4.99
N ASP A 70 -19.26 17.18 5.80
CA ASP A 70 -19.96 16.60 6.95
C ASP A 70 -19.02 15.81 7.88
N MET A 71 -17.87 16.40 8.18
CA MET A 71 -16.83 15.82 9.02
C MET A 71 -16.51 16.75 10.19
N PRO A 72 -16.18 16.22 11.38
CA PRO A 72 -15.69 17.05 12.47
C PRO A 72 -14.43 17.82 12.07
N ALA A 73 -14.34 19.09 12.49
CA ALA A 73 -13.17 19.94 12.26
C ALA A 73 -11.85 19.27 12.71
N GLN A 74 -11.88 18.52 13.82
CA GLN A 74 -10.73 17.77 14.31
C GLN A 74 -10.30 16.65 13.34
N THR A 75 -11.25 16.02 12.66
CA THR A 75 -10.99 14.99 11.65
C THR A 75 -10.33 15.61 10.42
N VAL A 76 -10.86 16.74 9.94
CA VAL A 76 -10.26 17.51 8.83
C VAL A 76 -8.83 17.94 9.18
N GLN A 77 -8.61 18.42 10.41
CA GLN A 77 -7.27 18.82 10.87
C GLN A 77 -6.27 17.65 10.90
N ARG A 78 -6.72 16.45 11.30
CA ARG A 78 -5.88 15.25 11.27
C ARG A 78 -5.47 14.87 9.85
N PHE A 79 -6.41 14.89 8.91
CA PHE A 79 -6.12 14.63 7.51
C PHE A 79 -5.17 15.67 6.90
N LEU A 80 -5.32 16.95 7.26
CA LEU A 80 -4.37 17.99 6.86
C LEU A 80 -2.95 17.73 7.37
N GLY A 81 -2.80 17.21 8.60
CA GLY A 81 -1.51 16.79 9.14
C GLY A 81 -0.92 15.63 8.35
N MET A 82 -1.71 14.59 8.08
CA MET A 82 -1.27 13.43 7.28
C MET A 82 -0.85 13.82 5.86
N ALA A 83 -1.56 14.74 5.21
CA ALA A 83 -1.21 15.24 3.89
C ALA A 83 0.13 16.01 3.89
N GLN A 84 0.41 16.77 4.96
CA GLN A 84 1.70 17.46 5.13
C GLN A 84 2.85 16.47 5.36
N ASP A 85 2.62 15.44 6.17
CA ASP A 85 3.61 14.40 6.44
C ASP A 85 3.96 13.62 5.16
N GLU A 86 2.97 13.31 4.31
CA GLU A 86 3.21 12.67 3.01
C GLU A 86 3.96 13.60 2.04
N ALA A 87 3.60 14.88 2.00
CA ALA A 87 4.33 15.87 1.21
C ALA A 87 5.80 15.97 1.65
N ALA A 88 6.08 15.90 2.95
CA ALA A 88 7.45 15.88 3.47
C ALA A 88 8.19 14.58 3.13
N ALA A 89 7.51 13.43 3.21
CA ALA A 89 8.08 12.13 2.87
C ALA A 89 8.43 12.02 1.38
N THR A 90 7.57 12.53 0.50
CA THR A 90 7.81 12.54 -0.95
C THR A 90 9.01 13.41 -1.33
N VAL A 91 9.18 14.58 -0.71
CA VAL A 91 10.37 15.43 -0.90
C VAL A 91 11.65 14.71 -0.45
N ALA A 92 11.61 14.01 0.68
CA ALA A 92 12.76 13.23 1.16
C ALA A 92 13.14 12.07 0.23
N THR A 93 12.16 11.46 -0.45
CA THR A 93 12.43 10.41 -1.46
C THR A 93 12.91 10.96 -2.81
N ALA A 94 12.53 12.18 -3.17
CA ALA A 94 12.96 12.81 -4.42
C ALA A 94 14.44 13.23 -4.37
N ASP A 95 14.96 13.57 -3.20
CA ASP A 95 16.38 13.87 -2.97
C ASP A 95 17.27 12.61 -2.95
N ALA A 96 16.66 11.40 -2.93
CA ALA A 96 17.37 10.13 -2.99
C ALA A 96 17.53 9.56 -4.41
N VAL A 97 16.97 10.23 -5.44
CA VAL A 97 17.11 9.84 -6.85
C VAL A 97 18.03 10.82 -7.56
N GLU A 98 19.32 10.79 -7.21
CA GLU A 98 20.36 11.34 -8.10
C GLU A 98 20.37 10.52 -9.41
N PRO A 99 20.34 11.16 -10.59
CA PRO A 99 20.39 10.48 -11.87
C PRO A 99 21.78 9.86 -12.07
N VAL A 100 21.82 8.51 -12.08
CA VAL A 100 22.96 7.76 -12.62
C VAL A 100 22.98 7.94 -14.13
N ASP A 101 23.48 9.09 -14.58
CA ASP A 101 23.94 9.28 -15.95
C ASP A 101 25.29 10.01 -15.93
N ARG A 102 26.33 9.21 -15.64
CA ARG A 102 27.69 9.45 -16.14
C ARG A 102 28.17 8.18 -16.83
N ALA A 103 27.56 7.87 -17.96
CA ALA A 103 28.16 6.99 -18.95
C ALA A 103 29.14 7.80 -19.81
N SER A 104 30.43 7.50 -19.60
CA SER A 104 31.57 7.56 -20.51
C SER A 104 31.42 8.29 -21.86
N ALA A 105 32.26 9.32 -22.07
CA ALA A 105 33.00 9.54 -23.31
C ALA A 105 34.10 10.59 -23.09
N GLU A 106 35.34 10.14 -22.91
CA GLU A 106 36.54 10.56 -23.66
C GLU A 106 37.78 9.75 -23.19
#